data_AF-A0A5J4TAZ8-F1
#
_entry.id   AF-A0A5J4TAZ8-F1
#
_cell.length_a   1.000
_cell.length_b   1.000
_cell.length_c   1.000
_cell.angle_alpha   90.00
_cell.angle_beta   90.00
_cell.angle_gamma   90.00
#
_symmetry.space_group_name_H-M   'P 1'
#
loop_
_entity.id
_entity.type
_entity.pdbx_description
1 polymer ?
#
loop_
_entity_poly.entity_id
_entity_poly.type
_entity_poly.pdbx_seq_one_letter_code
_entity_poly.pdbx_strand_id
1 'polypeptide(L)'
;MIRCLPTNLTDIDVYHLVRKWITGGLSNVIHRVNRSGIDFIKRIQYDKDNKKVTVLTTDHRITHVVGVDFNSLYPSVMSSEPHQFIKYTGGKMYMCGSQTGKIMGDNEHSKQTIQRIINSKKRFTSDGQLFIAEVKGHIDQNYINDFINFPPILRNYEFTTDERTIGSY
;
A
#
# COMPACT_ATOMS: atom_id res chain seq x y z
N MET A 1 -2.96 30.68 17.67
CA MET A 1 -4.04 29.96 18.38
C MET A 1 -4.46 28.79 17.51
N ILE A 2 -4.09 27.56 17.88
CA ILE A 2 -4.54 26.36 17.18
C ILE A 2 -6.03 26.20 17.51
N ARG A 3 -6.90 26.50 16.54
CA ARG A 3 -8.33 26.19 16.61
C ARG A 3 -8.53 24.88 15.84
N CYS A 4 -9.37 23.98 16.35
CA CYS A 4 -9.71 22.66 15.77
C CYS A 4 -8.74 21.48 16.04
N LEU A 5 -8.62 21.07 17.30
CA LEU A 5 -8.37 19.66 17.66
C LEU A 5 -9.45 19.31 18.70
N PRO A 6 -10.27 18.25 18.53
CA PRO A 6 -9.96 16.96 17.91
C PRO A 6 -10.68 16.71 16.58
N THR A 7 -10.28 15.61 15.92
CA THR A 7 -10.92 14.94 14.79
C THR A 7 -12.42 14.75 15.05
N ASN A 8 -13.24 15.74 14.70
CA ASN A 8 -14.69 15.67 14.78
C ASN A 8 -15.22 14.83 13.61
N LEU A 9 -14.91 13.53 13.67
CA LEU A 9 -15.64 12.50 12.94
C LEU A 9 -16.95 12.27 13.67
N THR A 10 -18.02 12.87 13.17
CA THR A 10 -19.38 12.71 13.72
C THR A 10 -20.17 11.62 12.99
N ASP A 11 -19.71 11.17 11.82
CA ASP A 11 -20.32 10.10 11.04
C ASP A 11 -19.63 8.76 11.34
N ILE A 12 -20.39 7.81 11.88
CA ILE A 12 -19.90 6.48 12.26
C ILE A 12 -19.45 5.65 11.05
N ASP A 13 -20.08 5.82 9.90
CA ASP A 13 -19.68 5.12 8.67
C ASP A 13 -18.33 5.62 8.18
N VAL A 14 -18.08 6.93 8.29
CA VAL A 14 -16.77 7.50 7.93
C VAL A 14 -15.71 7.05 8.92
N TYR A 15 -16.02 6.99 10.22
CA TYR A 15 -15.14 6.39 11.20
C TYR A 15 -14.78 4.95 10.84
N HIS A 16 -15.77 4.12 10.50
CA HIS A 16 -15.53 2.73 10.08
C HIS A 16 -14.74 2.63 8.77
N LEU A 17 -15.04 3.47 7.78
CA LEU A 17 -14.30 3.54 6.52
C LEU A 17 -12.82 3.83 6.77
N VAL A 18 -12.51 4.84 7.59
CA VAL A 18 -11.12 5.19 7.96
C VAL A 18 -10.48 4.05 8.75
N ARG A 19 -11.19 3.49 9.73
CA ARG A 19 -10.62 2.49 10.65
C ARG A 19 -10.37 1.13 10.00
N LYS A 20 -11.22 0.71 9.06
CA LYS A 20 -11.15 -0.57 8.32
C LYS A 20 -9.78 -0.79 7.65
N TRP A 21 -9.15 0.29 7.18
CA TRP A 21 -7.89 0.23 6.45
C TRP A 21 -6.66 0.55 7.30
N ILE A 22 -6.83 0.95 8.57
CA ILE A 22 -5.70 1.15 9.48
C ILE A 22 -5.20 -0.20 9.96
N THR A 23 -3.95 -0.51 9.60
CA THR A 23 -3.24 -1.72 10.01
C THR A 23 -2.09 -1.36 10.93
N GLY A 24 -1.65 -2.31 11.77
CA GLY A 24 -0.41 -2.17 12.52
C GLY A 24 0.82 -2.25 11.63
N GLY A 25 1.99 -2.47 12.25
CA GLY A 25 3.23 -2.68 11.52
C GLY A 25 3.14 -3.86 10.54
N LEU A 26 3.80 -3.74 9.39
CA LEU A 26 3.95 -4.84 8.44
C LEU A 26 5.05 -5.78 8.95
N SER A 27 4.69 -7.02 9.26
CA SER A 27 5.64 -8.08 9.59
C SER A 27 5.43 -9.26 8.65
N ASN A 28 6.41 -9.51 7.79
CA ASN A 28 6.41 -10.62 6.85
C ASN A 28 7.64 -11.49 7.07
N VAL A 29 7.43 -12.77 7.35
CA VAL A 29 8.51 -13.76 7.37
C VAL A 29 8.64 -14.34 5.98
N ILE A 30 9.81 -14.13 5.35
CA ILE A 30 10.15 -14.79 4.10
C ILE A 30 10.93 -16.05 4.47
N HIS A 31 10.34 -17.23 4.27
CA HIS A 31 10.98 -18.54 4.49
C HIS A 31 12.06 -18.83 3.42
N ARG A 32 13.05 -17.96 3.30
CA ARG A 32 14.19 -18.12 2.39
C ARG A 32 15.49 -17.92 3.16
N VAL A 33 16.36 -18.92 3.09
CA VAL A 33 17.74 -18.80 3.56
C VAL A 33 18.51 -18.00 2.51
N ASN A 34 19.12 -16.89 2.94
CA ASN A 34 19.96 -16.04 2.08
C ASN A 34 21.34 -15.92 2.72
N ARG A 35 22.31 -16.70 2.23
CA ARG A 35 23.70 -16.68 2.69
C ARG A 35 24.59 -15.98 1.67
N SER A 36 25.34 -14.99 2.15
CA SER A 36 26.39 -14.34 1.35
C SER A 36 27.42 -15.36 0.87
N GLY A 37 27.83 -15.23 -0.39
CA GLY A 37 28.83 -16.07 -1.02
C GLY A 37 28.37 -17.50 -1.31
N ILE A 38 27.12 -17.86 -1.01
CA ILE A 38 26.59 -19.22 -1.22
C ILE A 38 25.35 -19.16 -2.10
N ASP A 39 24.34 -18.39 -1.69
CA ASP A 39 23.05 -18.37 -2.36
C ASP A 39 22.98 -17.27 -3.45
N PHE A 40 21.97 -17.37 -4.32
CA PHE A 40 21.71 -16.45 -5.43
C PHE A 40 20.41 -15.68 -5.22
N ILE A 41 20.35 -14.44 -5.69
CA ILE A 41 19.17 -13.58 -5.57
C ILE A 41 17.98 -14.26 -6.24
N LYS A 42 16.88 -14.35 -5.50
CA LYS A 42 15.60 -14.91 -5.96
C LYS A 42 14.65 -13.80 -6.39
N ARG A 43 13.95 -13.98 -7.51
CA ARG A 43 12.96 -13.03 -8.03
C ARG A 43 11.61 -13.72 -8.20
N ILE A 44 10.54 -13.08 -7.74
CA ILE A 44 9.17 -13.55 -8.00
C ILE A 44 8.78 -13.11 -9.42
N GLN A 45 8.19 -14.02 -10.19
CA GLN A 45 7.65 -13.72 -11.52
C GLN A 45 6.25 -14.32 -11.69
N TYR A 46 5.32 -13.51 -12.16
CA TYR A 46 4.02 -13.91 -12.67
C TYR A 46 4.13 -14.32 -14.14
N ASP A 47 3.75 -15.56 -14.40
CA ASP A 47 3.50 -16.11 -15.71
C ASP A 47 2.06 -15.80 -16.11
N LYS A 48 1.90 -14.94 -17.12
CA LYS A 48 0.59 -14.50 -17.61
C LYS A 48 -0.17 -15.59 -18.34
N ASP A 49 0.50 -16.56 -18.93
CA ASP A 49 -0.13 -17.59 -19.77
C ASP A 49 -0.64 -18.72 -18.88
N ASN A 50 0.18 -19.15 -17.91
CA ASN A 50 -0.18 -20.19 -16.95
C ASN A 50 -0.91 -19.66 -15.71
N LYS A 51 -1.04 -18.33 -15.55
CA LYS A 51 -1.62 -17.65 -14.38
C LYS A 51 -0.99 -18.08 -13.05
N LYS A 52 0.32 -18.33 -13.06
CA LYS A 52 1.08 -18.83 -11.90
C LYS A 52 2.15 -17.84 -11.48
N VAL A 53 2.40 -17.80 -10.17
CA VAL A 53 3.54 -17.08 -9.60
C VAL A 53 4.64 -18.09 -9.33
N THR A 54 5.85 -17.81 -9.81
CA THR A 54 7.02 -18.65 -9.64
C THR A 54 8.16 -17.86 -8.99
N VAL A 55 9.05 -18.57 -8.30
CA VAL A 55 10.28 -17.99 -7.74
C VAL A 55 11.43 -18.44 -8.61
N LEU A 56 12.03 -17.51 -9.34
CA LEU A 56 13.20 -17.75 -10.16
C LEU A 56 14.48 -17.50 -9.37
N THR A 57 15.50 -18.31 -9.68
CA THR A 57 16.87 -18.06 -9.24
C THR A 57 17.57 -17.26 -10.31
N THR A 58 18.07 -16.08 -9.95
CA THR A 58 18.92 -15.30 -10.88
C THR A 58 20.35 -15.81 -10.84
N ASP A 59 21.18 -15.37 -11.78
CA ASP A 59 22.62 -15.57 -11.83
C ASP A 59 23.40 -14.62 -10.91
N HIS A 60 22.72 -13.69 -10.23
CA HIS A 60 23.36 -12.76 -9.29
C HIS A 60 23.60 -13.42 -7.94
N ARG A 61 24.87 -13.67 -7.62
CA ARG A 61 25.28 -14.20 -6.31
C ARG A 61 25.08 -13.15 -5.22
N ILE A 62 24.54 -13.56 -4.08
CA ILE A 62 24.42 -12.68 -2.92
C ILE A 62 25.83 -12.43 -2.37
N THR A 63 26.28 -11.19 -2.36
CA THR A 63 27.60 -10.83 -1.80
C THR A 63 27.50 -10.24 -0.40
N HIS A 64 26.40 -9.56 -0.09
CA HIS A 64 26.17 -8.91 1.21
C HIS A 64 24.70 -9.03 1.59
N VAL A 65 24.42 -9.07 2.89
CA VAL A 65 23.07 -8.99 3.45
C VAL A 65 23.06 -7.82 4.42
N VAL A 66 22.15 -6.86 4.21
CA VAL A 66 22.04 -5.64 5.01
C VAL A 66 20.66 -5.59 5.64
N GLY A 67 20.62 -5.43 6.97
CA GLY A 67 19.43 -5.03 7.69
C GLY A 67 19.38 -3.51 7.78
N VAL A 68 18.28 -2.92 7.33
CA VAL A 68 18.03 -1.47 7.48
C VAL A 68 16.90 -1.30 8.48
N ASP A 69 17.12 -0.44 9.46
CA ASP A 69 16.11 -0.05 10.44
C ASP A 69 15.93 1.47 10.45
N PHE A 70 14.73 1.92 10.76
CA PHE A 70 14.37 3.32 10.83
C PHE A 70 14.41 3.80 12.27
N ASN A 71 15.22 4.83 12.54
CA ASN A 71 15.14 5.56 13.79
C ASN A 71 13.79 6.27 13.87
N SER A 72 12.96 5.87 14.84
CA SER A 72 11.66 6.51 15.09
C SER A 72 10.75 6.52 13.84
N LEU A 73 10.44 5.35 13.29
CA LEU A 73 9.60 5.19 12.10
C LEU A 73 8.30 6.02 12.15
N TYR A 74 7.51 5.91 13.23
CA TYR A 74 6.25 6.65 13.34
C TYR A 74 6.46 8.17 13.49
N PRO A 75 7.31 8.66 14.42
CA PRO A 75 7.59 10.09 14.52
C PRO A 75 8.20 10.70 13.26
N SER A 76 9.11 10.01 12.56
CA SER A 76 9.71 10.52 11.32
C SER A 76 8.67 10.72 10.23
N VAL A 77 7.71 9.80 10.10
CA VAL A 77 6.58 9.92 9.19
C VAL A 77 5.59 11.03 9.62
N MET A 78 5.35 11.20 10.92
CA MET A 78 4.42 12.20 11.48
C MET A 78 5.03 13.60 11.68
N SER A 79 6.33 13.77 11.47
CA SER A 79 7.04 15.04 11.60
C SER A 79 6.62 16.10 10.58
N SER A 80 5.86 15.72 9.55
CA SER A 80 5.53 16.54 8.39
C SER A 80 6.77 17.09 7.66
N GLU A 81 7.93 16.46 7.85
CA GLU A 81 9.13 16.74 7.06
C GLU A 81 8.85 16.47 5.57
N PRO A 82 9.20 17.41 4.66
CA PRO A 82 9.00 17.22 3.24
C PRO A 82 9.80 16.02 2.72
N HIS A 83 9.12 15.10 2.05
CA HIS A 83 9.74 13.96 1.38
C HIS A 83 9.35 13.92 -0.11
N GLN A 84 10.34 13.79 -0.98
CA GLN A 84 10.17 13.83 -2.45
C GLN A 84 9.22 12.77 -3.02
N PHE A 85 9.02 11.65 -2.31
CA PHE A 85 8.07 10.60 -2.72
C PHE A 85 6.60 10.94 -2.43
N ILE A 86 6.31 11.92 -1.57
CA ILE A 86 4.94 12.28 -1.18
C ILE A 86 4.43 13.43 -2.06
N LYS A 87 4.15 13.14 -3.34
CA LYS A 87 3.81 14.17 -4.32
C LYS A 87 2.44 14.82 -4.11
N TYR A 88 1.45 14.05 -3.65
CA TYR A 88 0.03 14.47 -3.57
C TYR A 88 -0.28 15.49 -2.48
N THR A 89 0.64 15.71 -1.56
CA THR A 89 0.44 16.57 -0.39
C THR A 89 1.60 17.56 -0.23
N GLY A 90 2.27 17.90 -1.35
CA GLY A 90 3.36 18.87 -1.37
C GLY A 90 4.59 18.41 -0.58
N GLY A 91 4.86 17.10 -0.58
CA GLY A 91 5.96 16.48 0.16
C GLY A 91 5.63 16.11 1.60
N LYS A 92 4.50 16.53 2.16
CA LYS A 92 4.26 16.40 3.61
C LYS A 92 3.19 15.36 3.91
N MET A 93 3.40 14.51 4.91
CA MET A 93 2.30 13.71 5.44
C MET A 93 1.45 14.56 6.39
N TYR A 94 0.14 14.58 6.17
CA TYR A 94 -0.82 15.24 7.04
C TYR A 94 -1.54 14.20 7.91
N MET A 95 -1.75 14.55 9.18
CA MET A 95 -2.70 13.79 10.01
C MET A 95 -4.13 14.09 9.58
N CYS A 96 -5.02 13.11 9.69
CA CYS A 96 -6.43 13.28 9.37
C CYS A 96 -7.05 14.40 10.23
N GLY A 97 -7.63 15.39 9.56
CA GLY A 97 -8.38 16.48 10.20
C GLY A 97 -9.88 16.19 10.27
N SER A 98 -10.69 17.24 10.34
CA SER A 98 -12.15 17.14 10.34
C SER A 98 -12.72 16.67 8.99
N GLN A 99 -13.80 15.91 9.04
CA GLN A 99 -14.56 15.53 7.84
C GLN A 99 -15.32 16.73 7.29
N THR A 100 -15.16 17.04 6.00
CA THR A 100 -15.88 18.12 5.31
C THR A 100 -17.07 17.61 4.49
N GLY A 101 -17.09 16.33 4.13
CA GLY A 101 -18.18 15.71 3.37
C GLY A 101 -17.96 14.23 3.09
N LYS A 102 -18.99 13.58 2.55
CA LYS A 102 -19.00 12.16 2.12
C LYS A 102 -19.81 12.08 0.82
N ILE A 103 -19.28 11.41 -0.19
CA ILE A 103 -19.97 11.19 -1.46
C ILE A 103 -20.05 9.69 -1.70
N MET A 104 -21.28 9.17 -1.84
CA MET A 104 -21.52 7.76 -2.18
C MET A 104 -21.58 7.61 -3.70
N GLY A 105 -20.79 6.69 -4.26
CA GLY A 105 -20.74 6.40 -5.70
C GLY A 105 -21.88 5.49 -6.19
N ASP A 106 -23.09 5.71 -5.71
CA ASP A 106 -24.29 4.90 -5.97
C ASP A 106 -24.94 5.17 -7.34
N ASN A 107 -24.70 6.34 -7.93
CA ASN A 107 -25.26 6.75 -9.21
C ASN A 107 -24.19 7.35 -10.14
N GLU A 108 -24.51 7.50 -11.43
CA GLU A 108 -23.53 7.97 -12.42
C GLU A 108 -23.06 9.41 -12.17
N HIS A 109 -23.93 10.28 -11.64
CA HIS A 109 -23.56 11.65 -11.33
C HIS A 109 -22.56 11.72 -10.17
N SER A 110 -22.79 10.96 -9.10
CA SER A 110 -21.88 10.88 -7.95
C SER A 110 -20.55 10.23 -8.33
N LYS A 111 -20.56 9.17 -9.14
CA LYS A 111 -19.33 8.56 -9.69
C LYS A 111 -18.51 9.53 -10.53
N GLN A 112 -19.16 10.29 -11.42
CA GLN A 112 -18.47 11.32 -12.21
C GLN A 112 -17.87 12.42 -11.32
N THR A 113 -18.58 12.82 -10.28
CA THR A 113 -18.09 13.81 -9.30
C THR A 113 -16.85 13.28 -8.57
N ILE A 114 -16.89 12.03 -8.07
CA ILE A 114 -15.75 11.36 -7.44
C ILE A 114 -14.56 11.31 -8.42
N GLN A 115 -14.79 10.90 -9.67
CA GLN A 115 -13.72 10.84 -10.68
C GLN A 115 -13.11 12.21 -10.99
N ARG A 116 -13.90 13.30 -10.99
CA ARG A 116 -13.39 14.66 -11.17
C ARG A 116 -12.51 15.10 -10.00
N ILE A 117 -12.88 14.75 -8.76
CA ILE A 117 -12.07 15.04 -7.57
C ILE A 117 -10.74 14.28 -7.65
N ILE A 118 -10.78 12.97 -7.88
CA ILE A 118 -9.58 12.12 -7.99
C ILE A 118 -8.65 12.59 -9.11
N ASN A 119 -9.22 12.94 -10.26
CA ASN A 119 -8.47 13.35 -11.46
C ASN A 119 -8.21 14.84 -11.56
N SER A 120 -8.53 15.61 -10.52
CA SER A 120 -8.31 17.05 -10.50
C SER A 120 -6.83 17.39 -10.71
N LYS A 121 -6.54 18.29 -11.66
CA LYS A 121 -5.18 18.80 -11.87
C LYS A 121 -4.66 19.59 -10.66
N LYS A 122 -5.55 20.06 -9.78
CA LYS A 122 -5.20 20.77 -8.54
C LYS A 122 -4.63 19.85 -7.45
N ARG A 123 -4.71 18.52 -7.61
CA ARG A 123 -4.26 17.53 -6.61
C ARG A 123 -2.77 17.58 -6.25
N PHE A 124 -1.97 18.36 -6.97
CA PHE A 124 -0.54 18.60 -6.69
C PHE A 124 -0.24 20.05 -6.30
N THR A 125 -1.27 20.84 -5.98
CA THR A 125 -1.17 22.28 -5.67
C THR A 125 -1.74 22.55 -4.28
N SER A 126 -1.53 23.75 -3.75
CA SER A 126 -2.15 24.22 -2.50
C SER A 126 -3.67 24.22 -2.53
N ASP A 127 -4.27 24.27 -3.72
CA ASP A 127 -5.72 24.26 -3.92
C ASP A 127 -6.31 22.84 -4.02
N GLY A 128 -5.46 21.81 -3.84
CA GLY A 128 -5.87 20.42 -3.86
C GLY A 128 -6.73 20.06 -2.65
N GLN A 129 -7.69 19.16 -2.84
CA GLN A 129 -8.49 18.60 -1.76
C GLN A 129 -7.85 17.30 -1.25
N LEU A 130 -7.78 17.13 0.07
CA LEU A 130 -7.46 15.86 0.70
C LEU A 130 -8.74 15.02 0.81
N PHE A 131 -8.68 13.76 0.43
CA PHE A 131 -9.80 12.84 0.50
C PHE A 131 -9.32 11.41 0.74
N ILE A 132 -10.24 10.57 1.23
CA ILE A 132 -10.10 9.12 1.28
C ILE A 132 -11.10 8.55 0.29
N ALA A 133 -10.65 7.65 -0.57
CA ALA A 133 -11.50 7.01 -1.57
C ALA A 133 -11.37 5.49 -1.46
N GLU A 134 -12.52 4.80 -1.36
CA GLU A 134 -12.58 3.35 -1.58
C GLU A 134 -12.78 3.11 -3.08
N VAL A 135 -11.77 2.50 -3.72
CA VAL A 135 -11.78 2.25 -5.16
C VAL A 135 -11.63 0.75 -5.43
N LYS A 136 -12.34 0.26 -6.45
CA LYS A 136 -12.09 -1.07 -6.99
C LYS A 136 -10.92 -0.97 -7.98
N GLY A 137 -9.72 -1.26 -7.49
CA GLY A 137 -8.50 -1.28 -8.30
C GLY A 137 -8.40 -2.53 -9.18
N HIS A 138 -7.75 -2.39 -10.33
CA HIS A 138 -7.29 -3.50 -11.16
C HIS A 138 -5.87 -3.19 -11.62
N ILE A 139 -4.94 -4.12 -11.40
CA ILE A 139 -3.62 -4.07 -12.02
C ILE A 139 -3.75 -4.84 -13.32
N ASP A 140 -3.52 -4.15 -14.44
CA ASP A 140 -3.47 -4.78 -15.74
C ASP A 140 -2.38 -5.87 -15.74
N GLN A 141 -2.69 -7.04 -16.31
CA GLN A 141 -1.84 -8.22 -16.22
C GLN A 141 -0.43 -7.99 -16.74
N ASN A 142 -0.25 -7.06 -17.68
CA ASN A 142 1.07 -6.72 -18.23
C ASN A 142 1.97 -6.04 -17.19
N TYR A 143 1.41 -5.44 -16.14
CA TYR A 143 2.15 -4.72 -15.09
C TYR A 143 2.24 -5.51 -13.78
N ILE A 144 1.67 -6.71 -13.67
CA ILE A 144 1.72 -7.49 -12.41
C ILE A 144 3.16 -7.70 -11.96
N ASN A 145 4.09 -8.00 -12.86
CA ASN A 145 5.50 -8.21 -12.54
C ASN A 145 6.21 -6.95 -12.01
N ASP A 146 5.73 -5.76 -12.34
CA ASP A 146 6.31 -4.51 -11.84
C ASP A 146 5.96 -4.28 -10.35
N PHE A 147 4.83 -4.82 -9.90
CA PHE A 147 4.30 -4.64 -8.54
C PHE A 147 4.30 -5.90 -7.69
N ILE A 148 4.72 -7.05 -8.23
CA ILE A 148 4.62 -8.36 -7.57
C ILE A 148 5.42 -8.49 -6.27
N ASN A 149 6.47 -7.67 -6.10
CA ASN A 149 7.30 -7.65 -4.90
C ASN A 149 6.67 -6.87 -3.73
N PHE A 150 5.56 -6.17 -3.98
CA PHE A 150 4.66 -5.69 -2.95
C PHE A 150 3.41 -6.57 -2.97
N PRO A 151 3.51 -7.84 -2.56
CA PRO A 151 2.37 -8.75 -2.65
C PRO A 151 1.21 -8.12 -1.89
N PRO A 152 0.00 -8.11 -2.46
CA PRO A 152 -1.16 -7.64 -1.74
C PRO A 152 -1.28 -8.44 -0.44
N ILE A 153 -1.62 -7.76 0.66
CA ILE A 153 -1.94 -8.45 1.90
C ILE A 153 -3.22 -9.25 1.65
N LEU A 154 -3.09 -10.55 1.41
CA LEU A 154 -4.22 -11.45 1.27
C LEU A 154 -4.82 -11.66 2.67
N ARG A 155 -6.06 -11.18 2.85
CA ARG A 155 -6.84 -11.36 4.08
C ARG A 155 -8.05 -12.21 3.79
N ASN A 156 -8.52 -12.94 4.79
CA ASN A 156 -9.70 -13.80 4.71
C ASN A 156 -9.60 -14.83 3.58
N TYR A 157 -8.42 -15.44 3.43
CA TYR A 157 -8.18 -16.55 2.53
C TYR A 157 -7.82 -17.79 3.34
N GLU A 158 -8.48 -18.91 3.04
CA GLU A 158 -8.08 -20.22 3.50
C GLU A 158 -7.21 -20.86 2.42
N PHE A 159 -6.07 -21.44 2.81
CA PHE A 159 -5.21 -22.19 1.91
C PHE A 159 -4.71 -23.47 2.56
N THR A 160 -4.60 -24.52 1.77
CA THR A 160 -4.12 -25.83 2.20
C THR A 160 -2.60 -25.82 2.31
N THR A 161 -2.09 -26.23 3.47
CA THR A 161 -0.65 -26.31 3.76
C THR A 161 -0.16 -27.73 3.94
N ASP A 162 -0.81 -28.72 3.32
CA ASP A 162 -0.34 -30.10 3.38
C ASP A 162 0.91 -30.31 2.52
N GLU A 163 1.74 -31.30 2.86
CA GLU A 163 2.98 -31.62 2.14
C GLU A 163 2.76 -31.88 0.65
N ARG A 164 1.57 -32.38 0.26
CA ARG A 164 1.22 -32.57 -1.16
C ARG A 164 1.05 -31.25 -1.90
N THR A 165 0.58 -30.21 -1.20
CA THR A 165 0.30 -28.89 -1.74
C THR A 165 1.52 -27.97 -1.68
N ILE A 166 2.27 -27.99 -0.57
CA ILE A 166 3.39 -27.07 -0.34
C ILE A 166 4.78 -27.72 -0.50
N GLY A 167 4.85 -29.04 -0.70
CA GLY A 167 6.09 -29.80 -0.80
C GLY A 167 6.67 -30.18 0.57
N SER A 168 7.66 -31.06 0.57
CA SER A 168 8.41 -31.43 1.77
C SER A 168 9.33 -30.28 2.21
N TYR A 169 9.33 -30.01 3.53
CA TYR A 169 10.16 -28.99 4.18
C TYR A 169 11.36 -29.62 4.90
#